data_AF-A0A7Y4MDM4-F1
#
_entry.id   AF-A0A7Y4MDM4-F1
#
_cell.length_a   1.000
_cell.length_b   1.000
_cell.length_c   1.000
_cell.angle_alpha   90.00
_cell.angle_beta   90.00
_cell.angle_gamma   90.00
#
_symmetry.space_group_name_H-M   'P 1'
#
loop_
_entity.id
_entity.type
_entity.pdbx_description
1 polymer ?
#
loop_
_entity_poly.entity_id
_entity_poly.type
_entity_poly.pdbx_seq_one_letter_code
_entity_poly.pdbx_strand_id
1 'polypeptide(L)' 'MSIDPRVALQTLVSALEEHLNAAASRRGEEDPAVEAAYLAIADAFDTYEEVLYDAHGEVTPLVIYEEGDDDDDES' A
#
# COMPACT_ATOMS: atom_id res chain seq x y z
N MET A 1 -2.47 6.34 -21.19
CA MET A 1 -3.89 6.46 -20.81
C MET A 1 -3.89 6.23 -19.32
N SER A 2 -4.20 7.27 -18.54
CA SER A 2 -4.22 7.14 -17.08
C SER A 2 -5.32 6.17 -16.67
N ILE A 3 -5.07 5.37 -15.64
CA ILE A 3 -6.00 4.37 -15.10
C ILE A 3 -7.18 5.14 -14.46
N ASP A 4 -8.40 4.61 -14.50
CA ASP A 4 -9.52 5.26 -13.80
C ASP A 4 -9.27 5.18 -12.27
N PRO A 5 -9.40 6.28 -11.49
CA PRO A 5 -9.22 6.26 -10.04
C PRO A 5 -10.05 5.19 -9.33
N ARG A 6 -11.24 4.84 -9.85
CA ARG A 6 -12.06 3.76 -9.29
C ARG A 6 -11.44 2.38 -9.47
N VAL A 7 -10.67 2.18 -10.53
CA VAL A 7 -9.96 0.92 -10.78
C VAL A 7 -8.77 0.83 -9.84
N ALA A 8 -7.98 1.90 -9.72
CA ALA A 8 -6.85 1.95 -8.78
C ALA A 8 -7.31 1.75 -7.32
N LEU A 9 -8.42 2.38 -6.92
CA LEU A 9 -9.01 2.19 -5.60
C LEU A 9 -9.46 0.74 -5.35
N GLN A 10 -10.05 0.08 -6.34
CA GLN A 10 -10.43 -1.34 -6.22
C GLN A 10 -9.21 -2.24 -6.06
N THR A 11 -8.12 -1.95 -6.76
CA THR A 11 -6.84 -2.68 -6.59
C THR A 11 -6.30 -2.50 -5.17
N LEU A 12 -6.30 -1.27 -4.64
CA LEU A 12 -5.87 -1.00 -3.27
C LEU A 12 -6.73 -1.75 -2.24
N VAL A 13 -8.06 -1.71 -2.38
CA VAL A 13 -8.97 -2.47 -1.49
C VAL A 13 -8.70 -3.96 -1.57
N SER A 14 -8.47 -4.51 -2.77
CA SER A 14 -8.16 -5.93 -2.94
C SER A 14 -6.85 -6.31 -2.25
N ALA A 15 -5.79 -5.49 -2.38
CA ALA A 15 -4.52 -5.71 -1.70
C ALA A 15 -4.67 -5.70 -0.17
N LEU A 16 -5.50 -4.80 0.38
CA LEU A 16 -5.81 -4.75 1.81
C LEU A 16 -6.54 -6.03 2.28
N GLU A 17 -7.50 -6.54 1.49
CA GLU A 17 -8.21 -7.79 1.78
C GLU A 17 -7.27 -9.01 1.73
N GLU A 18 -6.37 -9.06 0.75
CA GLU A 18 -5.37 -10.11 0.61
C GLU A 18 -4.38 -10.10 1.78
N HIS A 19 -3.91 -8.92 2.20
CA HIS A 19 -3.06 -8.78 3.37
C HIS A 19 -3.76 -9.23 4.65
N LEU A 20 -5.04 -8.89 4.84
CA LEU A 20 -5.80 -9.37 5.99
C LEU A 20 -5.90 -10.91 5.99
N ASN A 21 -6.13 -11.52 4.83
CA ASN A 21 -6.19 -12.98 4.69
C ASN A 21 -4.83 -13.64 4.97
N ALA A 22 -3.74 -13.07 4.44
CA ALA A 22 -2.38 -13.53 4.73
C ALA A 22 -2.09 -13.47 6.23
N ALA A 23 -2.39 -12.34 6.88
CA ALA A 23 -2.18 -12.16 8.32
C ALA A 23 -3.02 -13.14 9.16
N ALA A 24 -4.27 -13.39 8.76
CA ALA A 24 -5.15 -14.34 9.44
C ALA A 24 -4.73 -15.82 9.27
N SER A 25 -4.05 -16.14 8.16
CA SER A 25 -3.61 -17.51 7.83
C SER A 25 -2.14 -17.78 8.16
N ARG A 26 -1.41 -16.78 8.67
CA ARG A 26 0.04 -16.82 8.86
C ARG A 26 0.50 -18.00 9.72
N ARG A 27 1.60 -18.63 9.32
CA ARG A 27 2.21 -19.76 10.04
C ARG A 27 3.60 -19.40 10.54
N GLY A 28 3.63 -18.64 11.63
CA GLY A 28 4.87 -18.15 12.24
C GLY A 28 4.84 -16.64 12.40
N GLU A 29 5.93 -16.09 12.95
CA GLU A 29 6.09 -14.66 13.16
C GLU A 29 6.55 -13.94 11.87
N GLU A 30 7.31 -14.63 11.02
CA GLU A 30 7.83 -14.14 9.74
C GLU A 30 7.22 -14.94 8.58
N ASP A 31 5.97 -14.66 8.24
CA ASP A 31 5.31 -15.31 7.10
C ASP A 31 5.56 -14.49 5.82
N PRO A 32 6.26 -15.03 4.81
CA PRO A 32 6.58 -14.30 3.58
C PRO A 32 5.34 -13.89 2.78
N ALA A 33 4.19 -14.56 2.97
CA ALA A 33 2.95 -14.14 2.33
C ALA A 33 2.42 -12.83 2.90
N VAL A 34 2.64 -12.58 4.20
CA VAL A 34 2.24 -11.33 4.86
C VAL A 34 3.12 -10.19 4.38
N GLU A 35 4.43 -10.41 4.32
CA GLU A 35 5.40 -9.41 3.83
C GLU A 35 5.15 -9.07 2.35
N ALA A 36 4.91 -10.08 1.50
CA ALA A 36 4.57 -9.84 0.10
C ALA A 36 3.27 -9.03 -0.04
N ALA A 37 2.24 -9.33 0.76
CA ALA A 37 0.99 -8.59 0.74
C ALA A 37 1.14 -7.17 1.30
N TYR A 38 2.03 -6.95 2.26
CA TYR A 38 2.38 -5.61 2.76
C TYR A 38 2.96 -4.75 1.63
N LEU A 39 3.96 -5.27 0.89
CA LEU A 39 4.54 -4.57 -0.26
C LEU A 39 3.51 -4.31 -1.38
N ALA A 40 2.58 -5.25 -1.60
CA ALA A 40 1.51 -5.09 -2.57
C ALA A 40 0.54 -3.95 -2.20
N ILE A 41 0.28 -3.72 -0.92
CA ILE A 41 -0.50 -2.55 -0.47
C ILE A 41 0.24 -1.25 -0.82
N ALA A 42 1.54 -1.18 -0.54
CA ALA A 42 2.34 0.02 -0.81
C ALA A 42 2.30 0.40 -2.30
N ASP A 43 2.56 -0.56 -3.20
CA ASP A 43 2.52 -0.34 -4.65
C ASP A 43 1.12 0.06 -5.16
N ALA A 44 0.07 -0.61 -4.66
CA ALA A 44 -1.30 -0.28 -5.02
C ALA A 44 -1.72 1.11 -4.50
N PHE A 45 -1.23 1.51 -3.34
CA PHE A 45 -1.51 2.82 -2.75
C PHE A 45 -0.80 3.93 -3.54
N ASP A 46 0.48 3.76 -3.88
CA ASP A 46 1.25 4.73 -4.68
C ASP A 46 0.56 4.99 -6.03
N THR A 47 0.14 3.92 -6.70
CA THR A 47 -0.63 4.01 -7.96
C THR A 47 -1.97 4.74 -7.77
N TYR A 48 -2.67 4.49 -6.66
CA TYR A 48 -3.93 5.16 -6.37
C TYR A 48 -3.74 6.66 -6.11
N GLU A 49 -2.71 7.04 -5.34
CA GLU A 49 -2.39 8.45 -5.07
C GLU A 49 -2.03 9.20 -6.35
N GLU A 50 -1.18 8.63 -7.22
CA GLU A 50 -0.82 9.24 -8.51
C GLU A 50 -2.08 9.52 -9.35
N VAL A 51 -2.93 8.51 -9.50
CA VAL A 51 -4.13 8.60 -10.33
C VAL A 51 -5.18 9.53 -9.71
N LEU A 52 -5.31 9.54 -8.38
CA LEU A 52 -6.21 10.44 -7.65
C LEU A 52 -5.78 11.90 -7.86
N TYR A 53 -4.49 12.17 -7.77
CA TYR A 53 -3.92 13.50 -7.99
C TYR A 53 -4.10 13.94 -9.44
N ASP A 54 -3.81 13.07 -10.40
CA ASP A 54 -4.00 13.37 -11.84
C ASP A 54 -5.46 13.70 -12.18
N ALA A 55 -6.41 12.98 -11.59
CA ALA A 55 -7.83 13.13 -11.90
C ALA A 55 -8.50 14.30 -11.17
N HIS A 56 -8.08 14.57 -9.93
CA HIS A 56 -8.80 15.46 -9.02
C HIS A 56 -7.94 16.53 -8.33
N GLY A 57 -6.61 16.46 -8.44
CA GLY A 57 -5.68 17.37 -7.77
C GLY A 57 -5.66 17.19 -6.25
N GLU A 58 -6.06 16.02 -5.76
CA GLU A 58 -6.19 15.68 -4.34
C GLU A 58 -5.25 14.52 -3.98
N VAL A 59 -4.85 14.44 -2.71
CA VAL A 59 -4.03 13.37 -2.12
C VAL A 59 -4.65 12.93 -0.81
N THR A 60 -4.38 11.70 -0.36
CA THR A 60 -4.84 11.23 0.94
C THR A 60 -3.88 11.65 2.06
N PRO A 61 -4.32 11.66 3.33
CA PRO A 61 -3.43 11.93 4.47
C PRO A 61 -2.56 10.72 4.86
N LEU A 62 -2.44 9.70 3.99
CA LEU A 62 -1.71 8.47 4.26
C LEU A 62 -0.30 8.55 3.68
N VAL A 63 0.64 7.84 4.29
CA VAL A 63 2.03 7.74 3.86
C VAL A 63 2.50 6.29 3.91
N ILE A 64 3.35 5.89 2.98
CA ILE A 64 4.03 4.60 3.00
C ILE A 64 5.24 4.74 3.93
N TYR A 65 5.34 3.88 4.93
CA TYR A 65 6.54 3.75 5.75
C TYR A 65 7.43 2.67 5.14
N GLU A 66 8.64 3.05 4.73
CA GLU A 66 9.68 2.08 4.39
C GLU A 66 10.37 1.69 5.71
N GLU A 67 10.27 0.41 6.11
CA GLU A 67 11.05 -0.13 7.24
C GLU A 67 12.54 -0.07 6.87
N GLY A 68 13.18 1.07 7.16
CA GLY A 68 14.56 1.35 6.79
C GLY A 68 15.05 2.80 6.94
N ASP A 69 14.16 3.78 7.13
CA ASP A 69 14.55 5.21 7.27
C ASP A 69 14.47 5.71 8.73
N ASP A 70 14.93 4.87 9.67
CA ASP A 70 15.16 5.22 11.09
C ASP A 70 16.65 5.54 11.34
N ASP A 71 17.33 6.18 10.38
CA ASP A 71 18.66 6.78 10.55
C ASP A 71 18.60 8.24 10.02
N ASP A 72 18.21 9.19 10.89
CA ASP A 72 18.65 10.62 10.94
C ASP A 72 17.52 11.57 11.39
N ASP A 73 17.39 11.82 12.70
CA ASP A 73 17.60 13.16 13.30
C ASP A 73 17.49 13.10 14.84
N GLU A 74 18.52 12.55 15.50
CA GLU A 74 18.91 13.00 16.83
C GLU A 74 19.85 14.22 16.68
N SER A 75 19.33 15.45 16.73
CA SER A 75 20.11 16.69 16.99
C SER A 75 19.27 17.85 17.53
#